data_AF-A0A167KDU8-F1
#
_entry.id   AF-A0A167KDU8-F1
#
_cell.length_a   1.000
_cell.length_b   1.000
_cell.length_c   1.000
_cell.angle_alpha   90.00
_cell.angle_beta   90.00
_cell.angle_gamma   90.00
#
_symmetry.space_group_name_H-M   'P 1'
#
loop_
_entity.id
_entity.type
_entity.pdbx_description
1 polymer ?
#
loop_
_entity_poly.entity_id
_entity_poly.type
_entity_poly.pdbx_seq_one_letter_code
_entity_poly.pdbx_strand_id
1 'polypeptide(L)'
;MTTISTSHSSAQQTPIRVQQKRSSRAAPGEKFDDYIIRRKHEIEQENKTMSIWTSPILVLSYFGMYTFYEVQSAFLYFYNHSRLSLGIIVSTVLSLVLYTFEGPHQAAVQLIEQQIAWYGYWLLLGVASAIGLGTGLHTFLLFLGPYIAEVTIAAYACNTTDSLTRNLTSYRLECVSPVGLEGVDNLSLWSIYRQICWESFAWGAGTAMGELPPYFIARAVALSGGKSEELSGFESGLNKKPKDRDLKETVSYYLYDGIQRLGFFGILLFASIPNPLFDLAGITCGHFLVPFATFFGATFVGKACVKASMQSMIVILAFSSDSLSIFLTIIERNVPYLHTVVKDLIHDQADKFGKGQGQTNPESEEQINMLGIAWNAFLSLMIFYFIISSIESLGLAYMKRQHKEEMKRLELERDQD
;
A
#
# COMPACT_ATOMS: atom_id res chain seq x y z
N MET A 1 30.09 47.76 -79.70
CA MET A 1 31.36 47.44 -79.02
C MET A 1 31.30 45.98 -78.57
N THR A 2 32.26 45.17 -79.06
CA THR A 2 32.74 43.86 -78.55
C THR A 2 31.70 42.72 -78.39
N THR A 3 31.53 41.81 -79.37
CA THR A 3 32.29 40.55 -79.67
C THR A 3 32.13 39.41 -78.64
N ILE A 4 31.53 38.26 -79.05
CA ILE A 4 32.14 36.90 -79.23
C ILE A 4 32.54 36.21 -77.89
N SER A 5 32.31 34.94 -77.56
CA SER A 5 31.64 33.75 -78.12
C SER A 5 31.71 32.61 -77.07
N THR A 6 30.72 31.71 -77.09
CA THR A 6 30.77 30.24 -76.81
C THR A 6 31.81 29.62 -75.86
N SER A 7 31.33 28.79 -74.93
CA SER A 7 31.75 27.37 -74.82
C SER A 7 30.86 26.56 -73.87
N HIS A 8 30.47 25.36 -74.31
CA HIS A 8 29.90 24.28 -73.51
C HIS A 8 30.98 23.69 -72.58
N SER A 9 30.62 23.38 -71.33
CA SER A 9 31.28 22.32 -70.58
C SER A 9 30.32 21.67 -69.59
N SER A 10 30.07 20.38 -69.81
CA SER A 10 29.39 19.43 -68.94
C SER A 10 30.19 19.23 -67.65
N ALA A 11 29.64 19.67 -66.51
CA ALA A 11 30.19 19.40 -65.19
C ALA A 11 29.39 18.26 -64.52
N GLN A 12 30.11 17.17 -64.24
CA GLN A 12 29.68 15.99 -63.51
C GLN A 12 29.05 16.37 -62.16
N GLN A 13 27.86 15.84 -61.89
CA GLN A 13 27.30 15.77 -60.54
C GLN A 13 28.14 14.79 -59.71
N THR A 14 28.98 15.33 -58.83
CA THR A 14 29.57 14.58 -57.72
C THR A 14 28.48 14.29 -56.68
N PRO A 15 28.38 13.06 -56.15
CA PRO A 15 27.41 12.76 -55.11
C PRO A 15 27.83 13.50 -53.84
N ILE A 16 26.96 14.39 -53.37
CA ILE A 16 27.07 15.05 -52.07
C ILE A 16 27.08 13.92 -51.03
N ARG A 17 28.28 13.67 -50.49
CA ARG A 17 28.50 12.77 -49.37
C ARG A 17 27.75 13.38 -48.19
N VAL A 18 26.55 12.86 -47.91
CA VAL A 18 25.77 13.19 -46.73
C VAL A 18 26.67 12.92 -45.53
N GLN A 19 27.22 13.97 -44.94
CA GLN A 19 27.90 13.88 -43.67
C GLN A 19 26.83 13.49 -42.65
N GLN A 20 26.78 12.20 -42.33
CA GLN A 20 26.09 11.68 -41.16
C GLN A 20 26.52 12.54 -39.97
N LYS A 21 25.57 13.33 -39.45
CA LYS A 21 25.70 13.93 -38.13
C LYS A 21 25.73 12.77 -37.14
N ARG A 22 26.94 12.23 -36.89
CA ARG A 22 27.17 11.30 -35.78
C ARG A 22 26.62 11.97 -34.53
N SER A 23 25.65 11.32 -33.89
CA SER A 23 25.22 11.61 -32.53
C SER A 23 26.47 11.88 -31.69
N SER A 24 26.54 13.06 -31.06
CA SER A 24 27.69 13.56 -30.32
C SER A 24 28.03 12.77 -29.04
N ARG A 25 27.48 11.55 -28.90
CA ARG A 25 27.60 10.65 -27.75
C ARG A 25 28.19 9.27 -28.10
N ALA A 26 28.35 8.92 -29.37
CA ALA A 26 28.96 7.65 -29.78
C ALA A 26 30.49 7.71 -29.69
N ALA A 27 31.14 6.63 -29.25
CA ALA A 27 32.60 6.57 -29.19
C ALA A 27 33.20 6.66 -30.61
N PRO A 28 34.43 7.16 -30.78
CA PRO A 28 35.04 7.31 -32.10
C PRO A 28 35.13 5.95 -32.83
N GLY A 29 34.32 5.78 -33.88
CA GLY A 29 34.30 4.55 -34.70
C GLY A 29 33.21 3.53 -34.33
N GLU A 30 32.42 3.79 -33.27
CA GLU A 30 31.32 2.94 -32.86
C GLU A 30 30.13 3.02 -33.85
N LYS A 31 29.52 1.88 -34.19
CA LYS A 31 28.27 1.85 -34.95
C LYS A 31 27.12 2.26 -34.04
N PHE A 32 26.09 2.89 -34.61
CA PHE A 32 24.95 3.37 -33.84
C PHE A 32 24.21 2.23 -33.10
N ASP A 33 24.11 1.05 -33.70
CA ASP A 33 23.54 -0.13 -33.07
C ASP A 33 24.34 -0.61 -31.84
N ASP A 34 25.68 -0.61 -31.95
CA ASP A 34 26.56 -0.99 -30.83
C ASP A 34 26.44 0.01 -29.67
N TYR A 35 26.28 1.31 -29.99
CA TYR A 35 26.01 2.36 -29.01
C TYR A 35 24.69 2.13 -28.26
N ILE A 36 23.61 1.78 -28.96
CA ILE A 36 22.30 1.49 -28.34
C ILE A 36 22.41 0.30 -27.38
N ILE A 37 23.12 -0.77 -27.78
CA ILE A 37 23.31 -1.96 -26.94
C ILE A 37 24.12 -1.63 -25.69
N ARG A 38 25.22 -0.88 -25.83
CA ARG A 38 26.04 -0.44 -24.68
C ARG A 38 25.21 0.42 -23.72
N ARG A 39 24.48 1.41 -24.25
CA ARG A 39 23.64 2.31 -23.45
C ARG A 39 22.55 1.56 -22.70
N LYS A 40 21.95 0.54 -23.33
CA LYS A 40 20.97 -0.33 -22.67
C LYS A 40 21.57 -1.10 -21.50
N HIS A 41 22.79 -1.63 -21.65
CA HIS A 41 23.50 -2.30 -20.57
C HIS A 41 23.89 -1.36 -19.43
N GLU A 42 24.36 -0.14 -19.73
CA GLU A 42 24.64 0.89 -18.74
C GLU A 42 23.39 1.24 -17.92
N ILE A 43 22.27 1.51 -18.59
CA ILE A 43 20.97 1.78 -17.93
C ILE A 43 20.54 0.61 -17.05
N GLU A 44 20.75 -0.63 -17.48
CA GLU A 44 20.39 -1.81 -16.69
C GLU A 44 21.27 -1.95 -15.43
N GLN A 45 22.55 -1.60 -15.51
CA GLN A 45 23.46 -1.56 -14.36
C GLN A 45 23.12 -0.41 -13.40
N GLU A 46 22.83 0.79 -13.92
CA GLU A 46 22.37 1.94 -13.13
C GLU A 46 21.08 1.59 -12.36
N ASN A 47 20.12 0.96 -13.03
CA ASN A 47 18.87 0.51 -12.40
C ASN A 47 19.06 -0.52 -11.27
N LYS A 48 20.13 -1.33 -11.31
CA LYS A 48 20.42 -2.36 -10.29
C LYS A 48 21.24 -1.81 -9.12
N THR A 49 22.05 -0.79 -9.35
CA THR A 49 22.97 -0.23 -8.33
C THR A 49 22.39 0.99 -7.61
N MET A 50 21.38 1.64 -8.19
CA MET A 50 20.77 2.81 -7.59
C MET A 50 19.77 2.46 -6.49
N SER A 51 20.12 2.93 -5.29
CA SER A 51 19.24 3.01 -4.13
C SER A 51 19.41 4.38 -3.48
N ILE A 52 18.49 4.75 -2.59
CA ILE A 52 18.61 5.99 -1.83
C ILE A 52 19.86 5.99 -0.93
N TRP A 53 20.34 4.80 -0.56
CA TRP A 53 21.54 4.59 0.24
C TRP A 53 22.84 4.74 -0.56
N THR A 54 22.84 4.42 -1.85
CA THR A 54 24.02 4.57 -2.72
C THR A 54 24.11 5.96 -3.33
N SER A 55 22.98 6.60 -3.65
CA SER A 55 22.96 7.91 -4.34
C SER A 55 21.77 8.78 -3.90
N PRO A 56 21.76 9.29 -2.66
CA PRO A 56 20.61 9.99 -2.09
C PRO A 56 20.21 11.25 -2.86
N ILE A 57 21.19 12.08 -3.23
CA ILE A 57 20.94 13.37 -3.92
C ILE A 57 20.31 13.14 -5.29
N LEU A 58 20.77 12.12 -6.02
CA LEU A 58 20.28 11.83 -7.36
C LEU A 58 18.86 11.29 -7.31
N VAL A 59 18.57 10.34 -6.42
CA VAL A 59 17.21 9.81 -6.22
C VAL A 59 16.25 10.92 -5.78
N LEU A 60 16.67 11.80 -4.87
CA LEU A 60 15.86 12.95 -4.44
C LEU A 60 15.60 13.92 -5.60
N SER A 61 16.58 14.13 -6.48
CA SER A 61 16.42 14.99 -7.66
C SER A 61 15.42 14.40 -8.67
N TYR A 62 15.46 13.09 -8.91
CA TYR A 62 14.47 12.41 -9.76
C TYR A 62 13.08 12.43 -9.13
N PHE A 63 12.97 12.26 -7.81
CA PHE A 63 11.71 12.45 -7.10
C PHE A 63 11.19 13.89 -7.21
N GLY A 64 12.06 14.90 -7.11
CA GLY A 64 11.71 16.30 -7.33
C GLY A 64 11.21 16.57 -8.76
N MET A 65 11.87 15.99 -9.78
CA MET A 65 11.40 16.08 -11.16
C MET A 65 10.07 15.34 -11.37
N TYR A 66 9.89 14.18 -10.76
CA TYR A 66 8.64 13.42 -10.80
C TYR A 66 7.48 14.24 -10.23
N THR A 67 7.64 14.77 -9.01
CA THR A 67 6.63 15.59 -8.34
C THR A 67 6.31 16.84 -9.15
N PHE A 68 7.31 17.52 -9.71
CA PHE A 68 7.08 18.68 -10.58
C PHE A 68 6.31 18.30 -11.85
N TYR A 69 6.69 17.23 -12.53
CA TYR A 69 6.01 16.74 -13.73
C TYR A 69 4.55 16.38 -13.45
N GLU A 70 4.27 15.65 -12.36
CA GLU A 70 2.91 15.27 -11.98
C GLU A 70 2.07 16.48 -11.56
N VAL A 71 2.65 17.45 -10.84
CA VAL A 71 1.98 18.71 -10.50
C VAL A 71 1.64 19.51 -11.76
N GLN A 72 2.56 19.60 -12.72
CA GLN A 72 2.31 20.27 -13.99
C GLN A 72 1.22 19.55 -14.80
N SER A 73 1.26 18.23 -14.86
CA SER A 73 0.26 17.39 -15.53
C SER A 73 -1.13 17.56 -14.89
N ALA A 74 -1.20 17.52 -13.55
CA ALA A 74 -2.42 17.75 -12.81
C ALA A 74 -2.97 19.17 -13.05
N PHE A 75 -2.11 20.18 -13.02
CA PHE A 75 -2.49 21.56 -13.30
C PHE A 75 -3.09 21.72 -14.70
N LEU A 76 -2.43 21.15 -15.73
CA LEU A 76 -2.95 21.15 -17.10
C LEU A 76 -4.28 20.39 -17.22
N TYR A 77 -4.43 19.28 -16.50
CA TYR A 77 -5.67 18.52 -16.46
C TYR A 77 -6.83 19.33 -15.86
N PHE A 78 -6.60 19.99 -14.72
CA PHE A 78 -7.60 20.86 -14.07
C PHE A 78 -7.92 22.11 -14.90
N TYR A 79 -6.93 22.68 -15.57
CA TYR A 79 -7.13 23.81 -16.47
C TYR A 79 -8.02 23.43 -17.67
N ASN A 80 -7.76 22.26 -18.29
CA ASN A 80 -8.51 21.79 -19.44
C ASN A 80 -9.94 21.33 -19.07
N HIS A 81 -10.16 20.85 -17.84
CA HIS A 81 -11.48 20.45 -17.33
C HIS A 81 -12.12 21.55 -16.48
N SER A 82 -12.44 22.69 -17.10
CA SER A 82 -12.95 23.90 -16.44
C SER A 82 -14.17 23.69 -15.53
N ARG A 83 -15.04 22.74 -15.84
CA ARG A 83 -16.21 22.41 -15.01
C ARG A 83 -15.85 21.67 -13.72
N LEU A 84 -14.87 20.76 -13.79
CA LEU A 84 -14.40 20.01 -12.63
C LEU A 84 -13.61 20.92 -11.69
N SER A 85 -12.72 21.75 -12.24
CA SER A 85 -11.95 22.71 -11.45
C SER A 85 -12.84 23.77 -10.81
N LEU A 86 -13.85 24.29 -11.52
CA LEU A 86 -14.84 25.19 -10.93
C LEU A 86 -15.65 24.50 -9.83
N GLY A 87 -16.08 23.25 -10.03
CA GLY A 87 -16.77 22.47 -8.99
C GLY A 87 -15.94 22.27 -7.72
N ILE A 88 -14.65 21.93 -7.88
CA ILE A 88 -13.72 21.80 -6.74
C ILE A 88 -13.53 23.13 -6.04
N ILE A 89 -13.27 24.21 -6.78
CA ILE A 89 -13.08 25.56 -6.20
C ILE A 89 -14.33 25.99 -5.43
N VAL A 90 -15.53 25.86 -6.02
CA VAL A 90 -16.80 26.19 -5.35
C VAL A 90 -16.99 25.33 -4.11
N SER A 91 -16.70 24.02 -4.18
CA SER A 91 -16.77 23.14 -3.01
C SER A 91 -15.79 23.55 -1.92
N THR A 92 -14.54 23.90 -2.26
CA THR A 92 -13.53 24.33 -1.28
C THR A 92 -13.92 25.65 -0.63
N VAL A 93 -14.38 26.62 -1.42
CA VAL A 93 -14.87 27.91 -0.91
C VAL A 93 -16.10 27.70 -0.02
N LEU A 94 -17.04 26.85 -0.42
CA LEU A 94 -18.21 26.51 0.39
C LEU A 94 -17.80 25.85 1.71
N SER A 95 -16.89 24.89 1.68
CA SER A 95 -16.36 24.25 2.90
C SER A 95 -15.65 25.26 3.80
N LEU A 96 -14.88 26.20 3.25
CA LEU A 96 -14.21 27.24 4.02
C LEU A 96 -15.23 28.20 4.68
N VAL A 97 -16.27 28.57 3.95
CA VAL A 97 -17.39 29.36 4.49
C VAL A 97 -18.08 28.58 5.62
N LEU A 98 -18.43 27.31 5.40
CA LEU A 98 -19.06 26.48 6.43
C LEU A 98 -18.17 26.24 7.65
N TYR A 99 -16.85 26.34 7.51
CA TYR A 99 -15.92 26.19 8.63
C TYR A 99 -15.71 27.49 9.42
N THR A 100 -15.81 28.64 8.76
CA THR A 100 -15.49 29.95 9.36
C THR A 100 -16.71 30.67 9.93
N PHE A 101 -17.91 30.40 9.42
CA PHE A 101 -19.13 31.03 9.92
C PHE A 101 -19.70 30.28 11.11
N GLU A 102 -19.81 30.97 12.25
CA GLU A 102 -20.44 30.41 13.45
C GLU A 102 -21.94 30.17 13.23
N GLY A 103 -22.41 28.96 13.52
CA GLY A 103 -23.82 28.62 13.39
C GLY A 103 -24.16 27.22 13.88
N PRO A 104 -25.45 26.81 13.78
CA PRO A 104 -25.90 25.48 14.23
C PRO A 104 -25.27 24.33 13.43
N HIS A 105 -24.73 24.63 12.24
CA HIS A 105 -23.98 23.67 11.42
C HIS A 105 -22.58 23.35 11.99
N GLN A 106 -22.04 24.15 12.91
CA GLN A 106 -20.72 23.92 13.49
C GLN A 106 -20.64 22.59 14.25
N ALA A 107 -21.72 22.15 14.89
CA ALA A 107 -21.79 20.85 15.53
C ALA A 107 -21.66 19.69 14.52
N ALA A 108 -22.25 19.85 13.34
CA ALA A 108 -22.12 18.88 12.25
C ALA A 108 -20.70 18.90 11.65
N VAL A 109 -20.10 20.09 11.48
CA VAL A 109 -18.72 20.25 11.00
C VAL A 109 -17.74 19.58 11.96
N GLN A 110 -17.86 19.82 13.27
CA GLN A 110 -17.03 19.19 14.29
C GLN A 110 -17.21 17.66 14.31
N LEU A 111 -18.44 17.15 14.17
CA LEU A 111 -18.67 15.72 14.05
C LEU A 111 -17.96 15.15 12.83
N ILE A 112 -18.08 15.80 11.66
CA ILE A 112 -17.43 15.36 10.42
C ILE A 112 -15.91 15.37 10.58
N GLU A 113 -15.34 16.43 11.15
CA GLU A 113 -13.91 16.53 11.45
C GLU A 113 -13.44 15.38 12.33
N GLN A 114 -14.17 15.10 13.42
CA GLN A 114 -13.87 14.00 14.33
C GLN A 114 -13.92 12.64 13.63
N GLN A 115 -14.92 12.40 12.77
CA GLN A 115 -15.04 11.15 12.01
C GLN A 115 -13.92 11.00 10.99
N ILE A 116 -13.58 12.08 10.25
CA ILE A 116 -12.48 12.06 9.27
C ILE A 116 -11.16 11.81 9.97
N ALA A 117 -10.87 12.48 11.09
CA ALA A 117 -9.66 12.27 11.87
C ALA A 117 -9.57 10.83 12.39
N TRP A 118 -10.68 10.32 12.96
CA TRP A 118 -10.75 8.98 13.52
C TRP A 118 -10.51 7.87 12.48
N TYR A 119 -11.29 7.86 11.40
CA TYR A 119 -11.15 6.83 10.36
C TYR A 119 -9.93 7.05 9.48
N GLY A 120 -9.51 8.30 9.28
CA GLY A 120 -8.26 8.65 8.61
C GLY A 120 -7.05 8.08 9.34
N TYR A 121 -7.04 8.13 10.68
CA TYR A 121 -6.01 7.48 11.49
C TYR A 121 -5.95 5.97 11.25
N TRP A 122 -7.10 5.27 11.31
CA TRP A 122 -7.16 3.82 11.04
C TRP A 122 -6.73 3.45 9.63
N LEU A 123 -7.14 4.25 8.63
CA LEU A 123 -6.73 4.07 7.24
C LEU A 123 -5.22 4.27 7.09
N LEU A 124 -4.64 5.31 7.69
CA LEU A 124 -3.20 5.59 7.62
C LEU A 124 -2.39 4.50 8.32
N LEU A 125 -2.84 4.02 9.49
CA LEU A 125 -2.26 2.85 10.14
C LEU A 125 -2.32 1.60 9.25
N GLY A 126 -3.43 1.39 8.55
CA GLY A 126 -3.59 0.31 7.57
C GLY A 126 -2.53 0.39 6.46
N VAL A 127 -2.36 1.56 5.85
CA VAL A 127 -1.33 1.79 4.81
C VAL A 127 0.08 1.53 5.35
N ALA A 128 0.40 2.13 6.51
CA ALA A 128 1.72 1.97 7.13
C ALA A 128 2.01 0.51 7.48
N SER A 129 1.00 -0.24 7.92
CA SER A 129 1.12 -1.64 8.31
C SER A 129 1.43 -2.59 7.16
N ALA A 130 1.02 -2.24 5.95
CA ALA A 130 1.29 -3.01 4.73
C ALA A 130 2.71 -2.79 4.21
N ILE A 131 3.21 -1.56 4.29
CA ILE A 131 4.47 -1.16 3.63
C ILE A 131 5.69 -1.38 4.54
N GLY A 132 5.53 -1.26 5.86
CA GLY A 132 6.66 -1.24 6.80
C GLY A 132 7.16 -2.60 7.32
N LEU A 133 6.37 -3.69 7.22
CA LEU A 133 6.68 -4.94 7.95
C LEU A 133 6.52 -6.25 7.15
N GLY A 134 6.08 -6.19 5.88
CA GLY A 134 6.02 -7.35 4.97
C GLY A 134 5.18 -8.56 5.44
N THR A 135 4.56 -8.49 6.61
CA THR A 135 3.86 -9.59 7.28
C THR A 135 2.64 -9.04 8.00
N GLY A 136 1.66 -8.52 7.27
CA GLY A 136 0.53 -7.81 7.90
C GLY A 136 -0.38 -8.60 8.87
N LEU A 137 -0.07 -9.87 9.18
CA LEU A 137 -0.61 -10.58 10.36
C LEU A 137 0.05 -10.09 11.67
N HIS A 138 1.36 -9.85 11.65
CA HIS A 138 2.09 -9.34 12.81
C HIS A 138 1.66 -7.92 13.16
N THR A 139 1.46 -7.06 12.16
CA THR A 139 0.97 -5.69 12.39
C THR A 139 -0.48 -5.63 12.82
N PHE A 140 -1.35 -6.54 12.33
CA PHE A 140 -2.72 -6.66 12.85
C PHE A 140 -2.70 -6.88 14.37
N LEU A 141 -1.89 -7.82 14.86
CA LEU A 141 -1.77 -8.14 16.29
C LEU A 141 -1.15 -7.02 17.12
N LEU A 142 -0.52 -6.03 16.49
CA LEU A 142 0.11 -4.89 17.16
C LEU A 142 -0.77 -3.64 17.21
N PHE A 143 -1.67 -3.45 16.24
CA PHE A 143 -2.50 -2.25 16.15
C PHE A 143 -3.97 -2.55 16.38
N LEU A 144 -4.60 -3.21 15.40
CA LEU A 144 -6.04 -3.40 15.39
C LEU A 144 -6.46 -4.47 16.40
N GLY A 145 -5.69 -5.56 16.56
CA GLY A 145 -5.96 -6.63 17.52
C GLY A 145 -6.09 -6.15 18.96
N PRO A 146 -5.09 -5.43 19.53
CA PRO A 146 -5.16 -4.90 20.89
C PRO A 146 -6.32 -3.93 21.07
N TYR A 147 -6.57 -3.05 20.11
CA TYR A 147 -7.72 -2.15 20.14
C TYR A 147 -9.06 -2.90 20.19
N ILE A 148 -9.23 -3.94 19.36
CA ILE A 148 -10.45 -4.77 19.38
C ILE A 148 -10.59 -5.51 20.73
N ALA A 149 -9.49 -6.01 21.28
CA ALA A 149 -9.49 -6.65 22.60
C ALA A 149 -9.91 -5.66 23.69
N GLU A 150 -9.38 -4.43 23.68
CA GLU A 150 -9.75 -3.36 24.62
C GLU A 150 -11.24 -3.01 24.52
N VAL A 151 -11.77 -2.83 23.31
CA VAL A 151 -13.19 -2.54 23.10
C VAL A 151 -14.07 -3.70 23.60
N THR A 152 -13.64 -4.94 23.34
CA THR A 152 -14.36 -6.14 23.79
C THR A 152 -14.42 -6.20 25.31
N ILE A 153 -13.27 -6.01 25.99
CA ILE A 153 -13.18 -6.00 27.45
C ILE A 153 -14.01 -4.85 28.04
N ALA A 154 -13.93 -3.65 27.47
CA ALA A 154 -14.70 -2.50 27.94
C ALA A 154 -16.21 -2.70 27.76
N ALA A 155 -16.64 -3.31 26.66
CA ALA A 155 -18.05 -3.64 26.42
C ALA A 155 -18.57 -4.65 27.46
N TYR A 156 -17.79 -5.68 27.79
CA TYR A 156 -18.14 -6.64 28.84
C TYR A 156 -18.12 -6.01 30.25
N ALA A 157 -17.17 -5.13 30.54
CA ALA A 157 -17.11 -4.42 31.82
C ALA A 157 -18.34 -3.52 32.05
N CYS A 158 -18.83 -2.89 30.98
CA CYS A 158 -19.98 -1.97 31.04
C CYS A 158 -21.32 -2.63 30.72
N ASN A 159 -21.31 -3.92 30.37
CA ASN A 159 -22.47 -4.70 29.96
C ASN A 159 -23.34 -4.04 28.86
N THR A 160 -22.74 -3.15 28.07
CA THR A 160 -23.39 -2.45 26.95
C THR A 160 -22.34 -1.87 25.99
N THR A 161 -22.69 -1.75 24.72
CA THR A 161 -21.89 -1.07 23.69
C THR A 161 -22.19 0.42 23.59
N ASP A 162 -23.35 0.86 24.10
CA ASP A 162 -23.87 2.22 23.86
C ASP A 162 -23.20 3.27 24.76
N SER A 163 -22.60 2.84 25.88
CA SER A 163 -21.84 3.69 26.80
C SER A 163 -20.37 3.90 26.38
N LEU A 164 -19.94 3.31 25.26
CA LEU A 164 -18.57 3.46 24.77
C LEU A 164 -18.44 4.75 23.95
N THR A 165 -17.65 5.69 24.46
CA THR A 165 -17.40 6.97 23.80
C THR A 165 -16.00 6.99 23.19
N ARG A 166 -15.85 7.58 21.99
CA ARG A 166 -14.56 7.74 21.31
C ARG A 166 -13.78 8.90 21.90
N ASN A 167 -12.55 8.65 22.32
CA ASN A 167 -11.63 9.70 22.75
C ASN A 167 -10.61 9.99 21.64
N LEU A 168 -10.70 11.18 21.03
CA LEU A 168 -9.85 11.59 19.91
C LEU A 168 -8.38 11.82 20.29
N THR A 169 -8.06 12.01 21.57
CA THR A 169 -6.69 12.24 22.03
C THR A 169 -5.92 10.92 22.16
N SER A 170 -6.59 9.87 22.63
CA SER A 170 -6.00 8.54 22.81
C SER A 170 -6.27 7.59 21.65
N TYR A 171 -7.17 7.94 20.73
CA TYR A 171 -7.70 7.05 19.67
C TYR A 171 -8.26 5.73 20.21
N ARG A 172 -8.87 5.76 21.41
CA ARG A 172 -9.47 4.60 22.10
C ARG A 172 -10.93 4.82 22.43
N LEU A 173 -11.66 3.73 22.66
CA LEU A 173 -13.01 3.80 23.23
C LEU A 173 -12.89 3.69 24.75
N GLU A 174 -13.48 4.65 25.43
CA GLU A 174 -13.55 4.67 26.89
C GLU A 174 -14.99 4.39 27.31
N CYS A 175 -15.15 3.58 28.35
CA CYS A 175 -16.46 3.43 28.95
C CYS A 175 -16.71 4.59 29.90
N VAL A 176 -17.70 5.41 29.53
CA VAL A 176 -18.19 6.47 30.41
C VAL A 176 -19.39 5.87 31.14
N SER A 177 -19.17 5.20 32.26
CA SER A 177 -20.27 4.63 33.05
C SER A 177 -21.22 5.75 33.50
N PRO A 178 -22.53 5.72 33.14
CA PRO A 178 -23.52 6.35 33.99
C PRO A 178 -23.72 5.44 35.21
N VAL A 179 -23.47 5.99 36.39
CA VAL A 179 -23.83 5.33 37.67
C VAL A 179 -25.33 4.98 37.63
N GLY A 180 -25.66 3.69 37.59
CA GLY A 180 -26.99 3.19 37.98
C GLY A 180 -28.02 2.92 36.89
N LEU A 181 -27.67 2.33 35.75
CA LEU A 181 -28.66 1.68 34.88
C LEU A 181 -28.40 0.17 34.78
N GLU A 182 -29.10 -0.58 35.64
CA GLU A 182 -29.30 -2.03 35.52
C GLU A 182 -30.20 -2.31 34.31
N GLY A 183 -29.62 -2.24 33.11
CA GLY A 183 -30.22 -2.78 31.89
C GLY A 183 -29.46 -4.04 31.50
N VAL A 184 -30.05 -5.22 31.76
CA VAL A 184 -29.50 -6.50 31.30
C VAL A 184 -29.83 -6.65 29.81
N ASP A 185 -29.08 -5.97 28.95
CA ASP A 185 -28.98 -6.39 27.57
C ASP A 185 -27.91 -7.48 27.50
N ASN A 186 -28.30 -8.67 27.03
CA ASN A 186 -27.35 -9.75 26.78
C ASN A 186 -26.39 -9.29 25.68
N LEU A 187 -25.18 -8.90 26.06
CA LEU A 187 -24.15 -8.41 25.15
C LEU A 187 -23.81 -9.48 24.10
N SER A 188 -24.21 -9.24 22.86
CA SER A 188 -23.92 -10.14 21.75
C SER A 188 -22.57 -9.78 21.12
N LEU A 189 -21.79 -10.77 20.70
CA LEU A 189 -20.56 -10.56 19.90
C LEU A 189 -20.81 -9.67 18.67
N TRP A 190 -22.00 -9.77 18.09
CA TRP A 190 -22.40 -8.95 16.95
C TRP A 190 -22.53 -7.46 17.30
N SER A 191 -22.99 -7.14 18.51
CA SER A 191 -23.09 -5.75 18.98
C SER A 191 -21.71 -5.11 19.11
N ILE A 192 -20.74 -5.86 19.67
CA ILE A 192 -19.34 -5.45 19.77
C ILE A 192 -18.74 -5.28 18.38
N TYR A 193 -18.96 -6.23 17.47
CA TYR A 193 -18.47 -6.14 16.10
C TYR A 193 -19.03 -4.91 15.37
N ARG A 194 -20.32 -4.60 15.53
CA ARG A 194 -20.94 -3.41 14.89
C ARG A 194 -20.27 -2.11 15.35
N GLN A 195 -19.78 -2.06 16.59
CA GLN A 195 -19.10 -0.87 17.12
C GLN A 195 -17.74 -0.61 16.47
N ILE A 196 -17.01 -1.66 16.11
CA ILE A 196 -15.64 -1.58 15.57
C ILE A 196 -15.55 -1.84 14.06
N CYS A 197 -16.68 -2.19 13.41
CA CYS A 197 -16.69 -2.62 12.02
C CYS A 197 -16.11 -1.57 11.07
N TRP A 198 -16.32 -0.28 11.35
CA TRP A 198 -15.85 0.81 10.51
C TRP A 198 -14.35 1.08 10.71
N GLU A 199 -13.84 0.93 11.92
CA GLU A 199 -12.43 1.00 12.25
C GLU A 199 -11.67 -0.15 11.59
N SER A 200 -12.19 -1.37 11.69
CA SER A 200 -11.65 -2.54 11.00
C SER A 200 -11.72 -2.40 9.47
N PHE A 201 -12.81 -1.85 8.94
CA PHE A 201 -12.95 -1.57 7.51
C PHE A 201 -11.94 -0.52 7.03
N ALA A 202 -11.81 0.61 7.74
CA ALA A 202 -10.87 1.68 7.41
C ALA A 202 -9.42 1.17 7.44
N TRP A 203 -9.05 0.39 8.46
CA TRP A 203 -7.76 -0.28 8.53
C TRP A 203 -7.54 -1.24 7.36
N GLY A 204 -8.51 -2.12 7.08
CA GLY A 204 -8.43 -3.06 5.97
C GLY A 204 -8.35 -2.38 4.59
N ALA A 205 -9.07 -1.27 4.40
CA ALA A 205 -8.96 -0.41 3.22
C ALA A 205 -7.56 0.19 3.08
N GLY A 206 -6.97 0.66 4.19
CA GLY A 206 -5.58 1.11 4.24
C GLY A 206 -4.59 0.02 3.82
N THR A 207 -4.76 -1.21 4.33
CA THR A 207 -3.88 -2.33 3.93
C THR A 207 -3.98 -2.64 2.43
N ALA A 208 -5.19 -2.59 1.86
CA ALA A 208 -5.40 -2.79 0.42
C ALA A 208 -4.68 -1.73 -0.42
N MET A 209 -4.65 -0.47 0.05
CA MET A 209 -3.91 0.61 -0.60
C MET A 209 -2.40 0.44 -0.45
N GLY A 210 -1.94 0.03 0.73
CA GLY A 210 -0.51 -0.09 1.02
C GLY A 210 0.17 -1.25 0.30
N GLU A 211 -0.56 -2.30 -0.09
CA GLU A 211 -0.01 -3.45 -0.83
C GLU A 211 -0.10 -3.28 -2.37
N LEU A 212 -0.41 -2.08 -2.87
CA LEU A 212 -0.38 -1.75 -4.31
C LEU A 212 1.01 -1.65 -4.97
N PRO A 213 2.12 -1.27 -4.29
CA PRO A 213 3.40 -1.08 -4.95
C PRO A 213 3.92 -2.30 -5.75
N PRO A 214 3.86 -3.55 -5.25
CA PRO A 214 4.30 -4.72 -6.01
C PRO A 214 3.58 -4.88 -7.36
N TYR A 215 2.27 -4.58 -7.40
CA TYR A 215 1.48 -4.63 -8.63
C TYR A 215 1.97 -3.61 -9.67
N PHE A 216 2.19 -2.35 -9.25
CA PHE A 216 2.65 -1.31 -10.17
C PHE A 216 4.08 -1.55 -10.65
N ILE A 217 4.96 -2.05 -9.77
CA ILE A 217 6.34 -2.41 -10.12
C ILE A 217 6.33 -3.54 -11.16
N ALA A 218 5.61 -4.64 -10.89
CA ALA A 218 5.53 -5.77 -11.82
C ALA A 218 4.90 -5.36 -13.16
N ARG A 219 3.87 -4.51 -13.13
CA ARG A 219 3.23 -3.97 -14.34
C ARG A 219 4.16 -3.09 -15.16
N ALA A 220 4.95 -2.23 -14.51
CA ALA A 220 5.91 -1.36 -15.19
C ALA A 220 7.01 -2.19 -15.89
N VAL A 221 7.47 -3.26 -15.24
CA VAL A 221 8.44 -4.22 -15.81
C VAL A 221 7.86 -4.95 -17.01
N ALA A 222 6.62 -5.47 -16.91
CA ALA A 222 5.96 -6.14 -18.03
C ALA A 222 5.80 -5.20 -19.24
N LEU A 223 5.41 -3.94 -19.00
CA LEU A 223 5.26 -2.94 -20.06
C LEU A 223 6.59 -2.48 -20.67
N SER A 224 7.73 -2.65 -20.00
CA SER A 224 9.06 -2.32 -20.54
C SER A 224 9.68 -3.45 -21.36
N GLY A 225 9.01 -4.60 -21.47
CA GLY A 225 9.58 -5.79 -22.12
C GLY A 225 10.80 -6.36 -21.38
N GLY A 226 11.05 -5.89 -20.16
CA GLY A 226 12.12 -6.39 -19.31
C GLY A 226 11.71 -7.70 -18.68
N LYS A 227 12.59 -8.70 -18.71
CA LYS A 227 12.46 -9.89 -17.88
C LYS A 227 13.17 -9.63 -16.56
N SER A 228 12.44 -9.46 -15.46
CA SER A 228 13.08 -9.45 -14.14
C SER A 228 13.57 -10.87 -13.79
N GLU A 229 14.55 -10.97 -12.90
CA GLU A 229 15.04 -12.26 -12.39
C GLU A 229 13.90 -13.07 -11.75
N GLU A 230 13.03 -12.41 -10.98
CA GLU A 230 11.80 -12.97 -10.43
C GLU A 230 10.82 -13.46 -11.51
N LEU A 231 10.75 -12.77 -12.65
CA LEU A 231 9.92 -13.18 -13.78
C LEU A 231 10.44 -14.45 -14.44
N SER A 232 11.75 -14.55 -14.65
CA SER A 232 12.37 -15.74 -15.25
C SER A 232 12.16 -16.99 -14.40
N GLY A 233 12.22 -16.85 -13.07
CA GLY A 233 11.91 -17.93 -12.14
C GLY A 233 10.43 -18.33 -12.17
N PHE A 234 9.53 -17.36 -12.25
CA PHE A 234 8.08 -17.61 -12.29
C PHE A 234 7.63 -18.28 -13.60
N GLU A 235 8.06 -17.78 -14.77
CA GLU A 235 7.76 -18.40 -16.07
C GLU A 235 8.39 -19.79 -16.20
N SER A 236 9.60 -19.99 -15.67
CA SER A 236 10.25 -21.31 -15.66
C SER A 236 9.48 -22.31 -14.80
N GLY A 237 8.95 -21.89 -13.65
CA GLY A 237 8.12 -22.73 -12.77
C GLY A 237 6.77 -23.10 -13.39
N LEU A 238 6.13 -22.19 -14.12
CA LEU A 238 4.89 -22.46 -14.85
C LEU A 238 5.08 -23.54 -15.93
N ASN A 239 6.21 -23.52 -16.63
CA ASN A 239 6.52 -24.46 -17.73
C ASN A 239 7.02 -25.84 -17.26
N LYS A 240 7.34 -26.01 -15.97
CA LYS A 240 7.70 -27.32 -15.40
C LYS A 240 6.49 -28.26 -15.28
N LYS A 241 6.75 -29.56 -15.40
CA LYS A 241 5.76 -30.62 -15.13
C LYS A 241 5.39 -30.64 -13.63
N PRO A 242 4.17 -31.06 -13.25
CA PRO A 242 3.69 -30.98 -11.86
C PRO A 242 4.50 -31.78 -10.84
N LYS A 243 5.30 -32.77 -11.27
CA LYS A 243 6.17 -33.58 -10.39
C LYS A 243 7.52 -32.92 -10.07
N ASP A 244 7.92 -31.91 -10.84
CA ASP A 244 9.23 -31.25 -10.72
C ASP A 244 9.13 -29.85 -10.12
N ARG A 245 7.94 -29.46 -9.64
CA ARG A 245 7.68 -28.14 -9.05
C ARG A 245 7.94 -28.15 -7.55
N ASP A 246 8.62 -27.12 -7.09
CA ASP A 246 8.72 -26.84 -5.66
C ASP A 246 7.37 -26.34 -5.09
N LEU A 247 7.22 -26.30 -3.76
CA LEU A 247 6.04 -25.77 -3.07
C LEU A 247 5.71 -24.34 -3.53
N LYS A 248 6.71 -23.47 -3.63
CA LYS A 248 6.54 -22.08 -4.09
C LYS A 248 6.06 -22.01 -5.54
N GLU A 249 6.60 -22.86 -6.41
CA GLU A 249 6.22 -22.93 -7.83
C GLU A 249 4.82 -23.51 -8.01
N THR A 250 4.43 -24.47 -7.17
CA THR A 250 3.09 -25.07 -7.17
C THR A 250 2.04 -24.05 -6.74
N VAL A 251 2.29 -23.32 -5.65
CA VAL A 251 1.42 -22.23 -5.19
C VAL A 251 1.30 -21.15 -6.27
N SER A 252 2.42 -20.77 -6.89
CA SER A 252 2.45 -19.81 -7.99
C SER A 252 1.61 -20.25 -9.20
N TYR A 253 1.66 -21.54 -9.56
CA TYR A 253 0.85 -22.09 -10.64
C TYR A 253 -0.65 -22.08 -10.32
N TYR A 254 -1.06 -22.51 -9.13
CA TYR A 254 -2.47 -22.46 -8.73
C TYR A 254 -2.98 -21.03 -8.67
N LEU A 255 -2.12 -20.10 -8.26
CA LEU A 255 -2.42 -18.69 -8.23
C LEU A 255 -2.64 -18.15 -9.65
N TYR A 256 -1.76 -18.52 -10.59
CA TYR A 256 -1.93 -18.21 -12.01
C TYR A 256 -3.21 -18.82 -12.61
N ASP A 257 -3.43 -20.13 -12.45
CA ASP A 257 -4.60 -20.83 -12.97
C ASP A 257 -5.89 -20.28 -12.37
N GLY A 258 -5.88 -19.94 -11.07
CA GLY A 258 -6.99 -19.29 -10.38
C GLY A 258 -7.30 -17.89 -10.92
N ILE A 259 -6.28 -17.05 -11.16
CA ILE A 259 -6.47 -15.72 -11.77
C ILE A 259 -7.01 -15.85 -13.20
N GLN A 260 -6.50 -16.78 -14.01
CA GLN A 260 -6.95 -16.98 -15.39
C GLN A 260 -8.38 -17.51 -15.47
N ARG A 261 -8.77 -18.45 -14.58
CA ARG A 261 -10.10 -19.07 -14.62
C ARG A 261 -11.19 -18.26 -13.94
N LEU A 262 -10.87 -17.62 -12.82
CA LEU A 262 -11.85 -16.95 -11.95
C LEU A 262 -11.80 -15.42 -12.04
N GLY A 263 -10.73 -14.85 -12.63
CA GLY A 263 -10.56 -13.41 -12.79
C GLY A 263 -10.70 -12.67 -11.47
N PHE A 264 -11.72 -11.80 -11.38
CA PHE A 264 -12.04 -11.02 -10.18
C PHE A 264 -12.18 -11.90 -8.92
N PHE A 265 -12.91 -13.02 -9.01
CA PHE A 265 -13.14 -13.88 -7.84
C PHE A 265 -11.88 -14.65 -7.41
N GLY A 266 -10.98 -14.95 -8.34
CA GLY A 266 -9.69 -15.55 -8.03
C GLY A 266 -8.83 -14.59 -7.22
N ILE A 267 -8.73 -13.33 -7.67
CA ILE A 267 -8.00 -12.28 -6.96
C ILE A 267 -8.62 -12.01 -5.57
N LEU A 268 -9.95 -11.97 -5.49
CA LEU A 268 -10.68 -11.77 -4.23
C LEU A 268 -10.35 -12.87 -3.21
N LEU A 269 -10.32 -14.13 -3.65
CA LEU A 269 -9.98 -15.27 -2.80
C LEU A 269 -8.55 -15.14 -2.26
N PHE A 270 -7.57 -14.84 -3.13
CA PHE A 270 -6.18 -14.66 -2.70
C PHE A 270 -5.98 -13.45 -1.78
N ALA A 271 -6.71 -12.35 -2.01
CA ALA A 271 -6.67 -11.18 -1.14
C ALA A 271 -7.29 -11.42 0.24
N SER A 272 -8.22 -12.37 0.35
CA SER A 272 -8.88 -12.73 1.61
C SER A 272 -8.04 -13.65 2.50
N ILE A 273 -6.95 -14.22 1.97
CA ILE A 273 -6.08 -15.21 2.63
C ILE A 273 -4.81 -14.49 3.21
N PRO A 274 -4.05 -15.09 4.16
CA PRO A 274 -2.78 -14.57 4.68
C PRO A 274 -1.84 -13.91 3.65
N ASN A 275 -1.16 -12.85 4.09
CA ASN A 275 -0.47 -11.86 3.23
C ASN A 275 0.61 -12.40 2.26
N PRO A 276 1.40 -13.45 2.57
CA PRO A 276 2.40 -13.95 1.62
C PRO A 276 1.80 -14.37 0.26
N LEU A 277 0.53 -14.80 0.24
CA LEU A 277 -0.17 -15.17 -1.00
C LEU A 277 -0.66 -13.95 -1.78
N PHE A 278 -0.96 -12.84 -1.10
CA PHE A 278 -1.37 -11.61 -1.76
C PHE A 278 -0.19 -10.92 -2.47
N ASP A 279 0.98 -10.82 -1.83
CA ASP A 279 2.14 -10.18 -2.45
C ASP A 279 2.51 -10.88 -3.77
N LEU A 280 2.44 -12.21 -3.76
CA LEU A 280 2.59 -13.03 -4.96
C LEU A 280 1.50 -12.74 -5.99
N ALA A 281 0.23 -12.63 -5.58
CA ALA A 281 -0.86 -12.24 -6.46
C ALA A 281 -0.68 -10.85 -7.07
N GLY A 282 -0.16 -9.89 -6.32
CA GLY A 282 0.13 -8.53 -6.77
C GLY A 282 1.16 -8.53 -7.90
N ILE A 283 2.28 -9.23 -7.70
CA ILE A 283 3.33 -9.38 -8.72
C ILE A 283 2.79 -10.09 -9.96
N THR A 284 2.08 -11.21 -9.78
CA THR A 284 1.49 -11.97 -10.88
C THR A 284 0.47 -11.15 -11.67
N CYS A 285 -0.47 -10.46 -11.01
CA CYS A 285 -1.47 -9.61 -11.66
C CYS A 285 -0.84 -8.43 -12.39
N GLY A 286 0.19 -7.81 -11.81
CA GLY A 286 0.94 -6.73 -12.43
C GLY A 286 1.63 -7.21 -13.70
N HIS A 287 2.31 -8.35 -13.63
CA HIS A 287 3.01 -8.95 -14.76
C HIS A 287 2.07 -9.28 -15.93
N PHE A 288 0.94 -9.94 -15.66
CA PHE A 288 -0.04 -10.29 -16.70
C PHE A 288 -0.92 -9.12 -17.15
N LEU A 289 -0.58 -7.89 -16.74
CA LEU A 289 -1.27 -6.66 -17.14
C LEU A 289 -2.77 -6.68 -16.84
N VAL A 290 -3.18 -7.35 -15.76
CA VAL A 290 -4.58 -7.36 -15.31
C VAL A 290 -5.04 -5.91 -15.07
N PRO A 291 -6.25 -5.50 -15.52
CA PRO A 291 -6.72 -4.14 -15.31
C PRO A 291 -6.70 -3.73 -13.83
N PHE A 292 -6.30 -2.48 -13.57
CA PHE A 292 -6.15 -1.98 -12.19
C PHE A 292 -7.47 -2.04 -11.42
N ALA A 293 -8.59 -1.67 -12.05
CA ALA A 293 -9.90 -1.69 -11.40
C ALA A 293 -10.31 -3.10 -10.94
N THR A 294 -10.02 -4.13 -11.74
CA THR A 294 -10.31 -5.53 -11.39
C THR A 294 -9.44 -6.00 -10.23
N PHE A 295 -8.14 -5.70 -10.29
CA PHE A 295 -7.19 -6.06 -9.24
C PHE A 295 -7.49 -5.33 -7.93
N PHE A 296 -7.58 -4.00 -7.96
CA PHE A 296 -7.81 -3.18 -6.77
C PHE A 296 -9.21 -3.41 -6.20
N GLY A 297 -10.26 -3.53 -7.03
CA GLY A 297 -11.61 -3.82 -6.55
C GLY A 297 -11.68 -5.15 -5.81
N ALA A 298 -11.10 -6.22 -6.36
CA ALA A 298 -11.05 -7.53 -5.71
C ALA A 298 -10.21 -7.50 -4.43
N THR A 299 -9.07 -6.82 -4.47
CA THR A 299 -8.17 -6.63 -3.32
C THR A 299 -8.86 -5.87 -2.19
N PHE A 300 -9.52 -4.76 -2.52
CA PHE A 300 -10.21 -3.91 -1.58
C PHE A 300 -11.32 -4.67 -0.87
N VAL A 301 -12.19 -5.37 -1.61
CA VAL A 301 -13.25 -6.18 -1.00
C VAL A 301 -12.67 -7.32 -0.16
N GLY A 302 -11.65 -8.01 -0.65
CA GLY A 302 -11.02 -9.13 0.06
C GLY A 302 -10.37 -8.70 1.38
N LYS A 303 -9.69 -7.56 1.39
CA LYS A 303 -8.99 -7.07 2.59
C LYS A 303 -9.87 -6.25 3.53
N ALA A 304 -10.58 -5.26 3.01
CA ALA A 304 -11.39 -4.34 3.80
C ALA A 304 -12.67 -5.00 4.33
N CYS A 305 -13.33 -5.83 3.52
CA CYS A 305 -14.62 -6.41 3.91
C CYS A 305 -14.49 -7.83 4.46
N VAL A 306 -13.71 -8.70 3.83
CA VAL A 306 -13.66 -10.13 4.22
C VAL A 306 -12.61 -10.36 5.31
N LYS A 307 -11.34 -10.08 5.00
CA LYS A 307 -10.21 -10.39 5.88
C LYS A 307 -10.25 -9.62 7.19
N ALA A 308 -10.40 -8.29 7.14
CA ALA A 308 -10.45 -7.46 8.33
C ALA A 308 -11.62 -7.86 9.25
N SER A 309 -12.78 -8.17 8.68
CA SER A 309 -13.96 -8.65 9.43
C SER A 309 -13.72 -10.01 10.07
N MET A 310 -13.13 -10.95 9.34
CA MET A 310 -12.78 -12.28 9.86
C MET A 310 -11.79 -12.17 11.02
N GLN A 311 -10.71 -11.39 10.84
CA GLN A 311 -9.71 -11.17 11.88
C GLN A 311 -10.34 -10.48 13.12
N SER A 312 -11.21 -9.50 12.91
CA SER A 312 -11.91 -8.82 14.00
C SER A 312 -12.80 -9.77 14.78
N MET A 313 -13.59 -10.60 14.09
CA MET A 313 -14.48 -11.57 14.73
C MET A 313 -13.70 -12.61 15.55
N ILE A 314 -12.55 -13.08 15.03
CA ILE A 314 -11.67 -14.00 15.75
C ILE A 314 -11.17 -13.39 17.06
N VAL A 315 -10.78 -12.11 17.05
CA VAL A 315 -10.32 -11.41 18.26
C VAL A 315 -11.47 -11.21 19.24
N ILE A 316 -12.64 -10.73 18.80
CA ILE A 316 -13.82 -10.58 19.68
C ILE A 316 -14.18 -11.92 20.32
N LEU A 317 -14.17 -13.01 19.55
CA LEU A 317 -14.42 -14.36 20.05
C LEU A 317 -13.38 -14.77 21.10
N ALA A 318 -12.10 -14.55 20.83
CA ALA A 318 -11.00 -14.91 21.74
C ALA A 318 -11.06 -14.17 23.08
N PHE A 319 -11.58 -12.94 23.11
CA PHE A 319 -11.71 -12.12 24.32
C PHE A 319 -13.13 -12.11 24.92
N SER A 320 -14.06 -12.90 24.38
CA SER A 320 -15.40 -13.06 24.97
C SER A 320 -15.42 -14.12 26.07
N SER A 321 -15.99 -13.79 27.23
CA SER A 321 -16.06 -14.67 28.40
C SER A 321 -16.72 -16.02 28.11
N ASP A 322 -17.79 -16.02 27.32
CA ASP A 322 -18.57 -17.23 27.02
C ASP A 322 -17.88 -18.11 25.96
N SER A 323 -17.29 -17.52 24.92
CA SER A 323 -16.61 -18.30 23.86
C SER A 323 -15.22 -18.78 24.28
N LEU A 324 -14.54 -18.07 25.17
CA LEU A 324 -13.26 -18.50 25.74
C LEU A 324 -13.42 -19.86 26.43
N SER A 325 -14.50 -20.06 27.19
CA SER A 325 -14.78 -21.34 27.85
C SER A 325 -14.96 -22.49 26.82
N ILE A 326 -15.72 -22.27 25.75
CA ILE A 326 -15.97 -23.25 24.68
C ILE A 326 -14.71 -23.51 23.86
N PHE A 327 -13.96 -22.46 23.52
CA PHE A 327 -12.72 -22.53 22.75
C PHE A 327 -11.61 -23.24 23.54
N LEU A 328 -11.47 -22.93 24.83
CA LEU A 328 -10.57 -23.64 25.74
C LEU A 328 -10.94 -25.12 25.84
N THR A 329 -12.23 -25.47 25.89
CA THR A 329 -12.69 -26.86 25.87
C THR A 329 -12.33 -27.59 24.55
N ILE A 330 -12.37 -26.90 23.40
CA ILE A 330 -11.98 -27.45 22.09
C ILE A 330 -10.45 -27.62 21.98
N ILE A 331 -9.68 -26.66 22.50
CA ILE A 331 -8.21 -26.74 22.55
C ILE A 331 -7.76 -27.82 23.52
N GLU A 332 -8.38 -27.94 24.69
CA GLU A 332 -8.13 -29.00 25.66
C GLU A 332 -8.31 -30.38 25.03
N ARG A 333 -9.32 -30.53 24.15
CA ARG A 333 -9.61 -31.77 23.45
C ARG A 333 -8.62 -32.11 22.33
N ASN A 334 -8.08 -31.12 21.61
CA ASN A 334 -7.25 -31.36 20.42
C ASN A 334 -5.74 -31.15 20.65
N VAL A 335 -5.34 -30.23 21.55
CA VAL A 335 -3.94 -29.87 21.83
C VAL A 335 -3.77 -29.45 23.32
N PRO A 336 -3.74 -30.40 24.28
CA PRO A 336 -3.77 -30.11 25.71
C PRO A 336 -2.55 -29.32 26.24
N TYR A 337 -1.39 -29.39 25.56
CA TYR A 337 -0.20 -28.60 25.91
C TYR A 337 -0.37 -27.09 25.63
N LEU A 338 -1.19 -26.74 24.63
CA LEU A 338 -1.43 -25.34 24.25
C LEU A 338 -2.46 -24.68 25.17
N HIS A 339 -3.36 -25.46 25.78
CA HIS A 339 -4.44 -24.98 26.64
C HIS A 339 -3.91 -24.18 27.86
N THR A 340 -2.94 -24.72 28.59
CA THR A 340 -2.37 -24.04 29.77
C THR A 340 -1.63 -22.76 29.40
N VAL A 341 -0.81 -22.79 28.34
CA VAL A 341 -0.08 -21.60 27.86
C VAL A 341 -1.03 -20.50 27.40
N VAL A 342 -2.06 -20.85 26.63
CA VAL A 342 -3.06 -19.89 26.14
C VAL A 342 -3.91 -19.34 27.27
N LYS A 343 -4.34 -20.18 28.22
CA LYS A 343 -5.14 -19.76 29.36
C LYS A 343 -4.38 -18.79 30.27
N ASP A 344 -3.12 -19.11 30.60
CA ASP A 344 -2.29 -18.26 31.45
C ASP A 344 -1.95 -16.94 30.76
N LEU A 345 -1.66 -16.95 29.46
CA LEU A 345 -1.31 -15.75 28.69
C LEU A 345 -2.52 -14.82 28.50
N ILE A 346 -3.74 -15.37 28.32
CA ILE A 346 -4.97 -14.57 28.24
C ILE A 346 -5.35 -14.02 29.61
N HIS A 347 -5.24 -14.79 30.70
CA HIS A 347 -5.53 -14.30 32.05
C HIS A 347 -4.53 -13.21 32.47
N ASP A 348 -3.24 -13.39 32.23
CA ASP A 348 -2.21 -12.37 32.53
C ASP A 348 -2.41 -11.08 31.73
N GLN A 349 -2.85 -11.17 30.48
CA GLN A 349 -3.19 -10.00 29.68
C GLN A 349 -4.47 -9.35 30.18
N ALA A 350 -5.55 -10.11 30.39
CA ALA A 350 -6.82 -9.59 30.89
C ALA A 350 -6.67 -8.87 32.25
N ASP A 351 -5.86 -9.40 33.17
CA ASP A 351 -5.59 -8.76 34.47
C ASP A 351 -4.70 -7.51 34.36
N LYS A 352 -3.74 -7.48 33.43
CA LYS A 352 -2.91 -6.29 33.17
C LYS A 352 -3.70 -5.18 32.48
N PHE A 353 -4.64 -5.52 31.61
CA PHE A 353 -5.49 -4.57 30.91
C PHE A 353 -6.67 -4.09 31.78
N GLY A 354 -7.26 -4.95 32.61
CA GLY A 354 -8.39 -4.60 33.50
C GLY A 354 -8.03 -3.67 34.66
N LYS A 355 -6.76 -3.64 35.11
CA LYS A 355 -6.29 -2.72 36.15
C LYS A 355 -5.94 -1.32 35.64
N GLY A 356 -5.90 -1.11 34.32
CA GLY A 356 -5.54 0.17 33.70
C GLY A 356 -6.59 1.29 33.82
N GLN A 357 -7.76 1.03 34.40
CA GLN A 357 -8.89 1.98 34.38
C GLN A 357 -9.45 2.38 35.76
N GLY A 358 -8.85 1.93 36.88
CA GLY A 358 -9.49 2.10 38.19
C GLY A 358 -8.65 2.50 39.41
N GLN A 359 -7.33 2.33 39.42
CA GLN A 359 -6.47 2.76 40.54
C GLN A 359 -5.00 2.66 40.10
N THR A 360 -4.38 3.77 39.72
CA THR A 360 -2.96 3.80 39.33
C THR A 360 -2.07 4.01 40.56
N ASN A 361 -1.24 3.01 40.87
CA ASN A 361 -0.03 3.21 41.64
C ASN A 361 0.99 3.97 40.76
N PRO A 362 1.68 5.00 41.28
CA PRO A 362 2.54 5.90 40.50
C PRO A 362 3.71 5.18 39.78
N GLU A 363 4.17 4.03 40.26
CA GLU A 363 5.27 3.27 39.63
C GLU A 363 4.87 2.57 38.31
N SER A 364 3.58 2.28 38.11
CA SER A 364 3.09 1.59 36.90
C SER A 364 2.86 2.51 35.71
N GLU A 365 2.60 3.81 35.96
CA GLU A 365 2.45 4.84 34.92
C GLU A 365 3.76 5.10 34.18
N GLU A 366 4.90 5.07 34.89
CA GLU A 366 6.21 5.40 34.31
C GLU A 366 6.71 4.30 33.36
N GLN A 367 6.46 3.02 33.67
CA GLN A 367 6.78 1.90 32.77
C GLN A 367 5.87 1.83 31.54
N ILE A 368 4.57 2.09 31.70
CA ILE A 368 3.62 2.14 30.57
C ILE A 368 3.91 3.34 29.67
N ASN A 369 4.28 4.49 30.26
CA ASN A 369 4.72 5.65 29.48
C ASN A 369 6.04 5.40 28.76
N MET A 370 7.04 4.75 29.36
CA MET A 370 8.28 4.41 28.65
C MET A 370 8.05 3.41 27.52
N LEU A 371 7.25 2.36 27.74
CA LEU A 371 6.88 1.41 26.70
C LEU A 371 6.08 2.10 25.58
N GLY A 372 5.13 2.96 25.93
CA GLY A 372 4.35 3.77 25.00
C GLY A 372 5.19 4.78 24.21
N ILE A 373 6.19 5.40 24.83
CA ILE A 373 7.15 6.29 24.17
C ILE A 373 8.05 5.49 23.22
N ALA A 374 8.60 4.36 23.68
CA ALA A 374 9.40 3.47 22.84
C ALA A 374 8.58 2.95 21.64
N TRP A 375 7.30 2.64 21.89
CA TRP A 375 6.34 2.24 20.86
C TRP A 375 6.08 3.36 19.87
N ASN A 376 5.72 4.55 20.32
CA ASN A 376 5.50 5.71 19.45
C ASN A 376 6.78 6.09 18.68
N ALA A 377 7.96 5.93 19.28
CA ALA A 377 9.24 6.11 18.61
C ALA A 377 9.48 5.04 17.52
N PHE A 378 9.16 3.78 17.80
CA PHE A 378 9.21 2.69 16.81
C PHE A 378 8.24 2.94 15.65
N LEU A 379 7.00 3.36 15.93
CA LEU A 379 6.03 3.74 14.90
C LEU A 379 6.51 4.91 14.06
N SER A 380 7.03 5.95 14.71
CA SER A 380 7.61 7.11 14.03
C SER A 380 8.77 6.70 13.12
N LEU A 381 9.65 5.81 13.58
CA LEU A 381 10.75 5.26 12.79
C LEU A 381 10.25 4.45 11.59
N MET A 382 9.21 3.63 11.78
CA MET A 382 8.61 2.85 10.68
C MET A 382 7.93 3.75 9.64
N ILE A 383 7.21 4.79 10.08
CA ILE A 383 6.61 5.80 9.19
C ILE A 383 7.70 6.58 8.46
N PHE A 384 8.78 6.94 9.14
CA PHE A 384 9.92 7.62 8.53
C PHE A 384 10.61 6.75 7.48
N TYR A 385 10.86 5.48 7.79
CA TYR A 385 11.37 4.50 6.83
C TYR A 385 10.42 4.35 5.63
N PHE A 386 9.11 4.32 5.88
CA PHE A 386 8.11 4.27 4.83
C PHE A 386 8.16 5.51 3.90
N ILE A 387 8.29 6.72 4.46
CA ILE A 387 8.43 7.96 3.67
C ILE A 387 9.69 7.88 2.79
N ILE A 388 10.81 7.45 3.36
CA ILE A 388 12.08 7.27 2.62
C ILE A 388 11.90 6.24 1.49
N SER A 389 11.34 5.07 1.79
CA SER A 389 11.10 4.01 0.81
C SER A 389 10.13 4.44 -0.30
N SER A 390 9.15 5.28 0.03
CA SER A 390 8.21 5.85 -0.95
C SER A 390 8.90 6.83 -1.89
N ILE A 391 9.73 7.73 -1.34
CA ILE A 391 10.53 8.67 -2.12
C ILE A 391 11.46 7.90 -3.07
N GLU A 392 12.13 6.88 -2.55
CA GLU A 392 13.00 5.99 -3.35
C GLU A 392 12.24 5.33 -4.49
N SER A 393 11.11 4.70 -4.18
CA SER A 393 10.28 3.98 -5.16
C SER A 393 9.78 4.90 -6.28
N LEU A 394 9.31 6.10 -5.93
CA LEU A 394 8.82 7.09 -6.88
C LEU A 394 9.95 7.72 -7.72
N GLY A 395 11.08 8.03 -7.08
CA GLY A 395 12.27 8.54 -7.76
C GLY A 395 12.82 7.54 -8.79
N LEU A 396 12.97 6.26 -8.40
CA LEU A 396 13.42 5.19 -9.29
C LEU A 396 12.42 4.89 -10.40
N ALA A 397 11.11 4.99 -10.13
CA ALA A 397 10.09 4.83 -11.16
C ALA A 397 10.20 5.92 -12.25
N TYR A 398 10.42 7.18 -11.85
CA TYR A 398 10.62 8.28 -12.81
C TYR A 398 11.92 8.16 -13.59
N MET A 399 13.02 7.79 -12.93
CA MET A 399 14.29 7.52 -13.59
C MET A 399 14.15 6.43 -14.67
N LYS A 400 13.51 5.30 -14.33
CA LYS A 400 13.21 4.22 -15.29
C LYS A 400 12.35 4.70 -16.46
N ARG A 401 11.39 5.58 -16.20
CA ARG A 401 10.56 6.20 -17.24
C ARG A 401 11.38 7.07 -18.19
N GLN A 402 12.26 7.92 -17.66
CA GLN A 402 13.15 8.74 -18.49
C GLN A 402 14.10 7.88 -19.34
N HIS A 403 14.72 6.85 -18.76
CA HIS A 403 15.56 5.93 -19.52
C HIS A 403 14.78 5.22 -20.64
N LYS A 404 13.52 4.86 -20.39
CA LYS A 404 12.66 4.26 -21.43
C LYS A 404 12.34 5.26 -22.55
N GLU A 405 12.11 6.53 -22.22
CA GLU A 405 11.88 7.58 -23.23
C GLU A 405 13.16 7.90 -24.01
N GLU A 406 14.33 7.93 -23.36
CA GLU A 406 15.64 8.05 -24.00
C GLU A 406 15.86 6.91 -25.01
N MET A 407 15.64 5.66 -24.60
CA MET A 407 15.79 4.50 -25.47
C MET A 407 14.84 4.53 -26.68
N LYS A 408 13.57 4.93 -26.48
CA LYS A 408 12.62 5.11 -27.60
C LYS A 408 13.09 6.16 -28.60
N ARG A 409 13.69 7.27 -28.12
CA ARG A 409 14.23 8.31 -29.01
C ARG A 409 15.41 7.77 -29.82
N LEU A 410 16.31 7.02 -29.18
CA LEU A 410 17.43 6.38 -29.87
C LEU A 410 16.97 5.34 -30.91
N GLU A 411 15.92 4.55 -30.60
CA GLU A 411 15.33 3.62 -31.56
C GLU A 411 14.66 4.34 -32.75
N LEU A 412 13.97 5.46 -32.50
CA LEU A 412 13.40 6.29 -33.57
C LEU A 412 14.48 6.93 -34.45
N GLU A 413 15.61 7.35 -33.86
CA GLU A 413 16.77 7.84 -34.61
C GLU A 413 17.39 6.73 -35.46
N ARG A 414 17.47 5.50 -34.94
CA ARG A 414 17.95 4.34 -35.69
C ARG A 414 17.08 4.03 -36.90
N ASP A 415 15.76 4.11 -36.75
CA ASP A 415 14.82 3.80 -37.84
C ASP A 415 14.78 4.91 -38.93
N GLN A 416 15.40 6.07 -38.67
CA GLN A 416 15.53 7.19 -39.62
C GLN A 416 16.86 7.20 -40.39
N ASP A 417 17.90 6.50 -39.88
CA ASP A 417 19.20 6.28 -40.53
C ASP A 417 19.16 5.05 -41.46
#